data_AF-A0A914PBN2-F1
#
_entry.id   AF-A0A914PBN2-F1
#
_cell.length_a   1.000
_cell.length_b   1.000
_cell.length_c   1.000
_cell.angle_alpha   90.00
_cell.angle_beta   90.00
_cell.angle_gamma   90.00
#
_symmetry.space_group_name_H-M   'P 1'
#
loop_
_entity.id
_entity.type
_entity.pdbx_description
1 polymer ?
#
loop_
_entity_poly.entity_id
_entity_poly.type
_entity_poly.pdbx_seq_one_letter_code
_entity_poly.pdbx_strand_id
1 'polypeptide(L)'
;MRQTLGPPLIFILFCIFKVWSQEFSETEVTLAPPLPQCDLYQACSAEVSIYPILIQTTTIPSEAEDVTSEDPGYQAFSISNNEILDGSGQEEGSGDEYLILTPTVTTTPEVTVFPLYDEFVTTQSIFDFNAPANVSQKMLCRCGEDSDDGEQKCSFSNSTNTLTFDRTLKLAFCTPPHHKKRCIGRRNVIRIIADIHESGEAIQNVLDTQIFCHCDIGFRRIGIEPWGDNGYAFLYQCIQ
;
A
#
# COMPACT_ATOMS: atom_id res chain seq x y z
N MET A 1 -2.93 -7.33 99.43
CA MET A 1 -4.02 -7.49 98.45
C MET A 1 -3.68 -6.65 97.22
N ARG A 2 -3.67 -7.28 96.03
CA ARG A 2 -3.84 -6.70 94.67
C ARG A 2 -2.86 -5.59 94.22
N GLN A 3 -2.43 -5.50 92.98
CA GLN A 3 -2.21 -6.41 91.84
C GLN A 3 -1.44 -5.50 90.87
N THR A 4 -0.25 -5.92 90.44
CA THR A 4 0.53 -5.27 89.38
C THR A 4 -0.11 -5.57 88.03
N LEU A 5 -0.53 -4.55 87.27
CA LEU A 5 -0.95 -4.71 85.88
C LEU A 5 -0.10 -3.81 84.99
N GLY A 6 0.63 -4.46 84.08
CA GLY A 6 1.62 -3.85 83.17
C GLY A 6 1.01 -3.10 81.99
N PRO A 7 1.87 -2.54 81.12
CA PRO A 7 1.48 -1.62 80.05
C PRO A 7 0.81 -2.36 78.87
N PRO A 8 -0.03 -1.64 78.07
CA PRO A 8 -0.80 -2.25 77.00
C PRO A 8 0.05 -2.58 75.76
N LEU A 9 0.08 -3.87 75.41
CA LEU A 9 0.49 -4.43 74.12
C LEU A 9 -0.59 -4.16 73.05
N ILE A 10 -0.75 -2.92 72.58
CA ILE A 10 -1.60 -2.60 71.42
C ILE A 10 -0.87 -1.61 70.51
N PHE A 11 0.22 -2.03 69.88
CA PHE A 11 0.90 -1.21 68.85
C PHE A 11 1.56 -2.00 67.70
N ILE A 12 1.26 -3.29 67.53
CA ILE A 12 1.87 -4.12 66.48
C ILE A 12 0.78 -4.82 65.63
N LEU A 13 -0.22 -4.06 65.17
CA LEU A 13 -1.23 -4.58 64.24
C LEU A 13 -1.64 -3.58 63.15
N PHE A 14 -0.78 -2.59 62.88
CA PHE A 14 -0.98 -1.63 61.78
C PHE A 14 0.10 -1.67 60.69
N CYS A 15 1.11 -2.54 60.78
CA CYS A 15 2.20 -2.58 59.80
C CYS A 15 2.09 -3.67 58.71
N ILE A 16 1.11 -4.58 58.75
CA ILE A 16 1.00 -5.66 57.74
C ILE A 16 0.01 -5.31 56.61
N PHE A 17 -0.86 -4.30 56.77
CA PHE A 17 -1.79 -3.89 55.71
C PHE A 17 -1.25 -2.84 54.73
N LYS A 18 0.02 -2.42 54.85
CA LYS A 18 0.64 -1.45 53.93
C LYS A 18 1.43 -2.07 52.76
N VAL A 19 1.29 -3.38 52.51
CA VAL A 19 1.95 -4.09 51.40
C VAL A 19 0.93 -4.87 50.59
N TRP A 20 -0.22 -4.26 50.32
CA TRP A 20 -1.14 -4.73 49.28
C TRP A 20 -1.98 -3.59 48.72
N SER A 21 -1.32 -2.46 48.44
CA SER A 21 -1.87 -1.47 47.52
C SER A 21 -1.39 -1.88 46.13
N GLN A 22 -2.03 -2.93 45.61
CA GLN A 22 -1.84 -3.35 44.23
C GLN A 22 -2.41 -2.23 43.36
N GLU A 23 -1.51 -1.51 42.70
CA GLU A 23 -1.79 -0.48 41.70
C GLU A 23 -2.54 -1.18 40.56
N PHE A 24 -3.86 -1.22 40.68
CA PHE A 24 -4.75 -1.65 39.63
C PHE A 24 -4.70 -0.54 38.58
N SER A 25 -3.71 -0.62 37.69
CA SER A 25 -3.68 0.16 36.46
C SER A 25 -4.96 -0.18 35.72
N GLU A 26 -5.95 0.70 35.79
CA GLU A 26 -7.13 0.65 34.94
C GLU A 26 -6.62 0.72 33.50
N THR A 27 -6.53 -0.45 32.84
CA THR A 27 -6.42 -0.49 31.38
C THR A 27 -7.71 0.09 30.86
N GLU A 28 -7.69 1.39 30.59
CA GLU A 28 -8.74 2.12 29.89
C GLU A 28 -8.98 1.39 28.57
N VAL A 29 -10.05 0.59 28.55
CA VAL A 29 -10.52 -0.09 27.35
C VAL A 29 -11.00 1.02 26.42
N THR A 30 -10.11 1.50 25.58
CA THR A 30 -10.44 2.48 24.54
C THR A 30 -11.34 1.75 23.56
N LEU A 31 -12.66 1.88 23.76
CA LEU A 31 -13.66 1.33 22.86
C LEU A 31 -13.49 2.02 21.51
N ALA A 32 -13.28 1.23 20.47
CA ALA A 32 -13.20 1.75 19.11
C ALA A 32 -14.46 2.58 18.81
N PRO A 33 -14.32 3.72 18.11
CA PRO A 33 -15.46 4.55 17.78
C PRO A 33 -16.51 3.75 17.01
N PRO A 34 -17.80 4.08 17.18
CA PRO A 34 -18.85 3.41 16.45
C PRO A 34 -18.66 3.59 14.93
N LEU A 35 -18.75 2.50 14.17
CA LEU A 35 -18.74 2.54 12.71
C LEU A 35 -19.86 3.45 12.17
N PRO A 36 -19.58 4.25 11.13
CA PRO A 36 -20.59 5.12 10.50
C PRO A 36 -21.66 4.29 9.79
N GLN A 37 -22.79 4.93 9.45
CA GLN A 37 -23.81 4.31 8.60
C GLN A 37 -23.36 4.31 7.14
N CYS A 38 -23.64 3.22 6.41
CA CYS A 38 -23.25 3.10 5.01
C CYS A 38 -24.05 4.03 4.10
N ASP A 39 -23.33 4.70 3.21
CA ASP A 39 -23.92 5.38 2.06
C ASP A 39 -24.39 4.39 0.99
N LEU A 40 -25.28 4.84 0.11
CA LEU A 40 -25.83 4.03 -1.01
C LEU A 40 -24.74 3.48 -1.94
N TYR A 41 -23.59 4.16 -2.04
CA TYR A 41 -22.51 3.85 -2.96
C TYR A 41 -21.31 3.15 -2.29
N GLN A 42 -21.39 2.91 -0.99
CA GLN A 42 -20.31 2.37 -0.19
C GLN A 42 -20.53 0.87 0.08
N ALA A 43 -19.46 0.09 0.09
CA ALA A 43 -19.45 -1.27 0.61
C ALA A 43 -19.47 -1.23 2.14
N CYS A 44 -20.16 -2.17 2.75
CA CYS A 44 -20.27 -2.27 4.21
C CYS A 44 -19.14 -3.10 4.82
N SER A 45 -18.56 -4.02 4.04
CA SER A 45 -17.43 -4.84 4.45
C SER A 45 -16.52 -5.13 3.25
N ALA A 46 -15.22 -5.28 3.53
CA ALA A 46 -14.20 -5.64 2.57
C ALA A 46 -13.45 -6.88 3.05
N GLU A 47 -13.22 -7.82 2.13
CA GLU A 47 -12.36 -8.99 2.28
C GLU A 47 -11.16 -8.82 1.37
N VAL A 48 -9.97 -8.76 1.97
CA VAL A 48 -8.69 -8.64 1.27
C VAL A 48 -7.92 -9.95 1.43
N SER A 49 -7.53 -10.54 0.31
CA SER A 49 -6.76 -11.79 0.23
C SER A 49 -5.35 -11.49 -0.27
N ILE A 50 -4.36 -11.59 0.61
CA ILE A 50 -2.95 -11.35 0.31
C ILE A 50 -2.27 -12.70 0.07
N TYR A 51 -1.74 -12.89 -1.12
CA TYR A 51 -1.02 -14.10 -1.51
C TYR A 51 0.48 -13.97 -1.20
N PRO A 52 1.19 -15.09 -0.99
CA PRO A 52 2.63 -15.04 -0.80
C PRO A 52 3.36 -14.60 -2.08
N ILE A 53 4.50 -13.94 -1.92
CA ILE A 53 5.34 -13.48 -3.04
C ILE A 53 6.20 -14.66 -3.53
N LEU A 54 6.26 -14.84 -4.84
CA LEU A 54 7.22 -15.70 -5.51
C LEU A 54 8.62 -15.12 -5.29
N ILE A 55 9.42 -15.81 -4.48
CA ILE A 55 10.84 -15.45 -4.32
C ILE A 55 11.50 -15.68 -5.67
N GLN A 56 11.75 -14.61 -6.42
CA GLN A 56 12.65 -14.68 -7.55
C GLN A 56 14.02 -14.95 -6.98
N THR A 57 14.41 -16.23 -6.93
CA THR A 57 15.81 -16.61 -6.76
C THR A 57 16.50 -16.00 -7.95
N THR A 58 17.07 -14.81 -7.75
CA THR A 58 18.04 -14.25 -8.68
C THR A 58 19.23 -15.16 -8.55
N THR A 59 19.21 -16.24 -9.34
CA THR A 59 20.39 -17.06 -9.56
C THR A 59 21.35 -16.12 -10.28
N ILE A 60 22.10 -15.32 -9.52
CA ILE A 60 23.29 -14.66 -10.02
C ILE A 60 24.10 -15.80 -10.61
N PRO A 61 24.32 -15.85 -11.93
CA PRO A 61 25.18 -16.86 -12.51
C PRO A 61 26.53 -16.68 -11.82
N SER A 62 26.87 -17.60 -10.91
CA SER A 62 28.22 -17.70 -10.38
C SER A 62 29.09 -18.34 -11.46
N GLU A 63 29.16 -17.69 -12.62
CA GLU A 63 30.27 -17.87 -13.54
C GLU A 63 31.39 -17.01 -13.01
N ALA A 64 32.06 -17.52 -11.96
CA ALA A 64 33.46 -17.23 -11.75
C ALA A 64 34.22 -17.94 -12.87
N GLU A 65 34.20 -17.37 -14.08
CA GLU A 65 35.25 -17.66 -15.04
C GLU A 65 36.52 -16.98 -14.51
N ASP A 66 37.45 -17.85 -14.12
CA ASP A 66 38.85 -17.58 -13.81
C ASP A 66 39.53 -16.93 -15.02
N VAL A 67 39.39 -15.61 -15.17
CA VAL A 67 40.22 -14.83 -16.09
C VAL A 67 41.50 -14.45 -15.34
N THR A 68 42.46 -15.36 -15.39
CA THR A 68 43.87 -15.05 -15.18
C THR A 68 44.38 -14.21 -16.37
N SER A 69 44.15 -12.89 -16.34
CA SER A 69 44.91 -11.96 -17.18
C SER A 69 45.83 -11.13 -16.30
N GLU A 70 47.10 -11.51 -16.31
CA GLU A 70 48.21 -10.63 -15.94
C GLU A 70 48.20 -9.42 -16.90
N ASP A 71 47.67 -8.28 -16.46
CA ASP A 71 47.99 -7.01 -17.10
C ASP A 71 48.09 -5.91 -16.02
N PRO A 72 49.25 -5.26 -15.85
CA PRO A 72 49.43 -4.24 -14.85
C PRO A 72 49.00 -2.89 -15.41
N GLY A 73 47.90 -2.35 -14.88
CA GLY A 73 47.72 -0.90 -14.83
C GLY A 73 46.39 -0.39 -15.38
N TYR A 74 45.35 -0.49 -14.56
CA TYR A 74 44.30 0.53 -14.54
C TYR A 74 43.95 0.86 -13.10
N GLN A 75 44.22 2.11 -12.71
CA GLN A 75 43.87 2.64 -11.39
C GLN A 75 42.35 2.83 -11.32
N ALA A 76 41.75 2.33 -10.25
CA ALA A 76 40.35 2.56 -9.91
C ALA A 76 40.12 4.06 -9.65
N PHE A 77 39.22 4.67 -10.41
CA PHE A 77 38.71 6.01 -10.13
C PHE A 77 37.55 5.87 -9.14
N SER A 78 37.81 6.13 -7.87
CA SER A 78 36.77 6.31 -6.86
C SER A 78 36.15 7.70 -7.04
N ILE A 79 34.89 7.77 -7.47
CA ILE A 79 34.13 9.02 -7.47
C ILE A 79 33.58 9.25 -6.06
N SER A 80 34.19 10.18 -5.33
CA SER A 80 33.62 10.78 -4.13
C SER A 80 32.70 11.93 -4.54
N ASN A 81 31.41 11.84 -4.25
CA ASN A 81 30.49 12.97 -4.37
C ASN A 81 30.67 13.89 -3.16
N ASN A 82 31.18 15.11 -3.37
CA ASN A 82 30.86 16.27 -2.54
C ASN A 82 31.29 17.60 -3.19
N GLU A 83 30.51 18.64 -2.84
CA GLU A 83 30.69 20.10 -3.04
C GLU A 83 30.49 20.66 -4.46
N ILE A 84 29.41 21.42 -4.70
CA ILE A 84 29.17 22.85 -4.36
C ILE A 84 30.26 23.78 -4.93
N LEU A 85 29.91 24.57 -5.95
CA LEU A 85 30.61 25.80 -6.33
C LEU A 85 29.60 26.84 -6.84
N ASP A 86 29.33 27.82 -5.98
CA ASP A 86 29.02 29.20 -6.38
C ASP A 86 30.25 29.80 -7.07
N GLY A 87 30.06 30.65 -8.09
CA GLY A 87 31.19 31.31 -8.75
C GLY A 87 30.82 32.22 -9.90
N SER A 88 30.48 33.46 -9.57
CA SER A 88 30.46 34.64 -10.45
C SER A 88 31.81 34.92 -11.11
N GLY A 89 31.81 35.34 -12.38
CA GLY A 89 33.00 35.84 -13.08
C GLY A 89 32.65 36.42 -14.44
N GLN A 90 32.78 37.73 -14.56
CA GLN A 90 32.51 38.60 -15.70
C GLN A 90 33.82 38.89 -16.41
N GLU A 91 33.87 38.81 -17.75
CA GLU A 91 34.89 39.49 -18.56
C GLU A 91 34.40 39.75 -19.99
N GLU A 92 34.53 41.00 -20.42
CA GLU A 92 34.23 41.52 -21.75
C GLU A 92 35.40 41.23 -22.71
N GLY A 93 35.11 41.01 -24.00
CA GLY A 93 36.15 40.78 -25.00
C GLY A 93 35.65 40.84 -26.44
N SER A 94 35.72 42.04 -27.00
CA SER A 94 35.48 42.43 -28.40
C SER A 94 36.50 41.83 -29.40
N GLY A 95 36.05 41.52 -30.62
CA GLY A 95 36.92 41.59 -31.83
C GLY A 95 36.87 40.40 -32.79
N ASP A 96 36.04 40.54 -33.83
CA ASP A 96 36.32 40.31 -35.26
C ASP A 96 36.75 38.92 -35.80
N GLU A 97 35.77 38.27 -36.42
CA GLU A 97 35.75 37.73 -37.79
C GLU A 97 37.08 37.29 -38.44
N TYR A 98 37.25 35.96 -38.62
CA TYR A 98 37.78 35.38 -39.87
C TYR A 98 37.10 34.03 -40.16
N LEU A 99 36.41 33.99 -41.30
CA LEU A 99 35.85 32.79 -41.93
C LEU A 99 36.99 31.89 -42.45
N ILE A 100 37.18 30.72 -41.84
CA ILE A 100 37.92 29.62 -42.44
C ILE A 100 36.91 28.53 -42.81
N LEU A 101 36.60 28.44 -44.10
CA LEU A 101 35.85 27.33 -44.69
C LEU A 101 36.76 26.10 -44.72
N THR A 102 36.63 25.20 -43.75
CA THR A 102 37.15 23.85 -43.85
C THR A 102 36.06 22.91 -44.40
N PRO A 103 36.40 22.01 -45.35
CA PRO A 103 35.43 21.09 -45.93
C PRO A 103 35.03 20.05 -44.89
N THR A 104 33.78 20.07 -44.43
CA THR A 104 33.26 19.06 -43.51
C THR A 104 33.13 17.74 -44.26
N VAL A 105 33.99 16.80 -43.88
CA VAL A 105 33.98 15.41 -44.32
C VAL A 105 32.62 14.80 -43.99
N THR A 106 31.95 14.33 -45.04
CA THR A 106 30.78 13.45 -44.94
C THR A 106 31.23 12.12 -44.34
N THR A 107 30.98 11.92 -43.05
CA THR A 107 31.04 10.60 -42.43
C THR A 107 29.80 10.37 -41.59
N THR A 108 28.99 9.46 -42.14
CA THR A 108 28.12 8.49 -41.45
C THR A 108 26.82 9.05 -40.87
N PRO A 109 25.64 8.53 -41.29
CA PRO A 109 24.42 8.78 -40.55
C PRO A 109 24.61 8.15 -39.17
N GLU A 110 24.62 9.01 -38.15
CA GLU A 110 24.47 8.62 -36.77
C GLU A 110 23.12 7.90 -36.67
N VAL A 111 23.16 6.58 -36.67
CA VAL A 111 22.02 5.76 -36.29
C VAL A 111 21.83 6.05 -34.81
N THR A 112 20.99 7.05 -34.52
CA THR A 112 20.42 7.24 -33.20
C THR A 112 19.63 5.99 -32.91
N VAL A 113 20.27 5.02 -32.28
CA VAL A 113 19.60 3.89 -31.64
C VAL A 113 18.87 4.51 -30.46
N PHE A 114 17.67 5.02 -30.72
CA PHE A 114 16.71 5.25 -29.65
C PHE A 114 16.56 3.90 -28.95
N PRO A 115 16.71 3.83 -27.62
CA PRO A 115 16.35 2.62 -26.90
C PRO A 115 14.85 2.40 -27.15
N LEU A 116 14.57 1.52 -28.10
CA LEU A 116 13.26 0.97 -28.32
C LEU A 116 13.05 0.09 -27.09
N TYR A 117 12.38 0.63 -26.06
CA TYR A 117 11.82 -0.19 -25.00
C TYR A 117 10.67 -0.99 -25.60
N ASP A 118 11.03 -1.99 -26.40
CA ASP A 118 10.13 -2.92 -27.07
C ASP A 118 9.93 -4.13 -26.17
N GLU A 119 9.24 -3.91 -25.06
CA GLU A 119 8.42 -4.94 -24.45
C GLU A 119 7.68 -4.33 -23.26
N PHE A 120 6.37 -4.13 -23.46
CA PHE A 120 5.42 -4.21 -22.36
C PHE A 120 5.48 -5.64 -21.82
N VAL A 121 6.54 -5.96 -21.07
CA VAL A 121 6.56 -7.16 -20.23
C VAL A 121 5.36 -6.96 -19.32
N THR A 122 4.29 -7.71 -19.57
CA THR A 122 3.26 -7.88 -18.57
C THR A 122 3.98 -8.50 -17.40
N THR A 123 4.37 -7.69 -16.41
CA THR A 123 5.06 -8.17 -15.22
C THR A 123 4.14 -9.23 -14.65
N GLN A 124 4.56 -10.49 -14.79
CA GLN A 124 3.85 -11.58 -14.20
C GLN A 124 3.76 -11.22 -12.72
N SER A 125 2.54 -11.16 -12.20
CA SER A 125 2.28 -10.79 -10.82
C SER A 125 3.27 -11.50 -9.92
N ILE A 126 3.91 -10.74 -9.02
CA ILE A 126 4.89 -11.31 -8.11
C ILE A 126 4.26 -12.26 -7.10
N PHE A 127 2.93 -12.30 -7.02
CA PHE A 127 2.17 -13.16 -6.11
C PHE A 127 1.92 -14.57 -6.67
N ASP A 128 2.07 -15.58 -5.80
CA ASP A 128 1.66 -16.95 -6.07
C ASP A 128 0.17 -17.15 -5.78
N PHE A 129 -0.65 -17.07 -6.83
CA PHE A 129 -2.09 -17.31 -6.71
C PHE A 129 -2.49 -18.78 -6.55
N ASN A 130 -1.54 -19.72 -6.60
CA ASN A 130 -1.81 -21.14 -6.33
C ASN A 130 -1.62 -21.49 -4.85
N ALA A 131 -0.90 -20.65 -4.10
CA ALA A 131 -0.74 -20.78 -2.66
C ALA A 131 -1.96 -20.25 -1.89
N PRO A 132 -2.18 -20.70 -0.64
CA PRO A 132 -3.26 -20.17 0.19
C PRO A 132 -3.02 -18.70 0.54
N ALA A 133 -4.06 -17.87 0.40
CA ALA A 133 -4.01 -16.46 0.76
C ALA A 133 -4.21 -16.24 2.26
N ASN A 134 -3.58 -15.19 2.79
CA ASN A 134 -3.93 -14.59 4.07
C ASN A 134 -5.14 -13.68 3.87
N VAL A 135 -6.29 -14.09 4.41
CA VAL A 135 -7.56 -13.39 4.24
C VAL A 135 -7.84 -12.53 5.46
N SER A 136 -8.02 -11.23 5.23
CA SER A 136 -8.44 -10.26 6.24
C SER A 136 -9.80 -9.67 5.88
N GLN A 137 -10.66 -9.51 6.87
CA GLN A 137 -11.99 -8.91 6.70
C GLN A 137 -12.12 -7.68 7.59
N LYS A 138 -12.71 -6.62 7.05
CA LYS A 138 -12.90 -5.36 7.75
C LYS A 138 -14.27 -4.77 7.46
N MET A 139 -14.97 -4.43 8.54
CA MET A 139 -16.21 -3.65 8.46
C MET A 139 -15.87 -2.18 8.21
N LEU A 140 -16.49 -1.61 7.18
CA LEU A 140 -16.30 -0.20 6.79
C LEU A 140 -17.39 0.70 7.37
N CYS A 141 -18.63 0.20 7.38
CA CYS A 141 -19.80 0.93 7.86
C CYS A 141 -20.90 -0.06 8.25
N ARG A 142 -21.93 0.44 8.96
CA ARG A 142 -23.11 -0.35 9.37
C ARG A 142 -24.25 -0.13 8.41
N CYS A 143 -24.99 -1.19 8.12
CA CYS A 143 -26.29 -1.08 7.46
C CYS A 143 -27.30 -0.40 8.42
N GLY A 144 -28.23 0.39 7.87
CA GLY A 144 -29.21 1.15 8.67
C GLY A 144 -30.19 0.29 9.50
N GLU A 145 -30.80 0.94 10.49
CA GLU A 145 -31.63 0.34 11.56
C GLU A 145 -32.95 -0.30 11.10
N ASP A 146 -33.46 0.03 9.90
CA ASP A 146 -34.70 -0.56 9.34
C ASP A 146 -34.54 -2.03 8.87
N SER A 147 -33.58 -2.74 9.45
CA SER A 147 -33.36 -4.17 9.23
C SER A 147 -33.46 -4.84 10.59
N ASP A 148 -34.59 -5.47 10.88
CA ASP A 148 -34.72 -6.36 12.05
C ASP A 148 -33.66 -7.50 12.03
N ASP A 149 -32.96 -7.69 10.90
CA ASP A 149 -31.82 -8.58 10.69
C ASP A 149 -30.49 -7.81 10.44
N GLY A 150 -30.17 -6.79 11.24
CA GLY A 150 -29.06 -5.82 11.05
C GLY A 150 -27.66 -6.37 10.68
N GLU A 151 -27.39 -7.65 10.92
CA GLU A 151 -26.13 -8.32 10.53
C GLU A 151 -26.21 -9.06 9.19
N GLN A 152 -27.41 -9.44 8.74
CA GLN A 152 -27.58 -10.39 7.64
C GLN A 152 -27.45 -9.74 6.25
N LYS A 153 -27.58 -8.42 6.15
CA LYS A 153 -27.40 -7.68 4.89
C LYS A 153 -25.94 -7.52 4.48
N CYS A 154 -25.04 -7.31 5.45
CA CYS A 154 -23.61 -7.12 5.19
C CYS A 154 -22.83 -8.43 5.34
N SER A 155 -23.00 -9.35 4.40
CA SER A 155 -22.36 -10.66 4.49
C SER A 155 -21.79 -11.13 3.15
N PHE A 156 -20.63 -11.78 3.22
CA PHE A 156 -20.01 -12.47 2.07
C PHE A 156 -20.72 -13.78 1.70
N SER A 157 -21.63 -14.27 2.55
CA SER A 157 -22.42 -15.48 2.27
C SER A 157 -23.42 -15.27 1.14
N ASN A 158 -23.87 -14.04 0.92
CA ASN A 158 -24.85 -13.71 -0.12
C ASN A 158 -24.15 -13.22 -1.39
N SER A 159 -24.13 -14.06 -2.42
CA SER A 159 -23.54 -13.72 -3.73
C SER A 159 -24.23 -12.52 -4.42
N THR A 160 -25.50 -12.24 -4.11
CA THR A 160 -26.24 -11.12 -4.73
C THR A 160 -25.82 -9.75 -4.19
N ASN A 161 -25.26 -9.72 -2.97
CA ASN A 161 -24.80 -8.51 -2.31
C ASN A 161 -23.28 -8.38 -2.31
N THR A 162 -22.57 -9.22 -3.06
CA THR A 162 -21.11 -9.22 -3.09
C THR A 162 -20.60 -8.92 -4.49
N LEU A 163 -19.49 -8.20 -4.56
CA LEU A 163 -18.73 -7.97 -5.79
C LEU A 163 -17.30 -8.44 -5.58
N THR A 164 -16.83 -9.24 -6.52
CA THR A 164 -15.42 -9.65 -6.59
C THR A 164 -14.74 -8.81 -7.66
N PHE A 165 -13.74 -8.02 -7.25
CA PHE A 165 -13.02 -7.12 -8.16
C PHE A 165 -11.87 -7.84 -8.86
N ASP A 166 -11.12 -8.61 -8.09
CA ASP A 166 -10.02 -9.44 -8.55
C ASP A 166 -9.81 -10.60 -7.54
N ARG A 167 -8.69 -11.33 -7.65
CA ARG A 167 -8.37 -12.43 -6.72
C ARG A 167 -8.09 -11.95 -5.30
N THR A 168 -7.75 -10.68 -5.13
CA THR A 168 -7.30 -10.10 -3.86
C THR A 168 -8.38 -9.31 -3.14
N LEU A 169 -9.46 -8.92 -3.82
CA LEU A 169 -10.49 -8.05 -3.25
C LEU A 169 -11.92 -8.54 -3.52
N LYS A 170 -12.68 -8.70 -2.44
CA LYS A 170 -14.14 -8.81 -2.47
C LYS A 170 -14.78 -7.77 -1.55
N LEU A 171 -15.95 -7.29 -1.96
CA LEU A 171 -16.74 -6.31 -1.20
C LEU A 171 -18.15 -6.85 -0.98
N ALA A 172 -18.70 -6.59 0.21
CA ALA A 172 -20.09 -6.84 0.54
C ALA A 172 -20.85 -5.51 0.68
N PHE A 173 -22.13 -5.51 0.30
CA PHE A 173 -23.00 -4.34 0.32
C PHE A 173 -24.27 -4.61 1.12
N CYS A 174 -24.83 -3.56 1.73
CA CYS A 174 -26.12 -3.65 2.42
C CYS A 174 -27.30 -3.93 1.47
N THR A 175 -27.17 -3.53 0.19
CA THR A 175 -28.18 -3.74 -0.84
C THR A 175 -27.53 -4.25 -2.13
N PRO A 176 -28.25 -5.01 -2.97
CA PRO A 176 -27.70 -5.54 -4.20
C PRO A 176 -27.16 -4.43 -5.11
N PRO A 177 -25.91 -4.52 -5.59
CA PRO A 177 -25.31 -3.50 -6.45
C PRO A 177 -25.97 -3.42 -7.83
N HIS A 178 -26.70 -4.46 -8.27
CA HIS A 178 -27.42 -4.48 -9.54
C HIS A 178 -28.54 -3.44 -9.66
N HIS A 179 -29.02 -2.89 -8.55
CA HIS A 179 -29.97 -1.76 -8.59
C HIS A 179 -29.32 -0.45 -9.01
N LYS A 180 -27.99 -0.38 -9.07
CA LYS A 180 -27.24 0.80 -9.54
C LYS A 180 -27.28 0.87 -11.07
N LYS A 181 -27.00 2.05 -11.62
CA LYS A 181 -26.85 2.19 -13.08
C LYS A 181 -25.66 1.34 -13.56
N ARG A 182 -25.78 0.74 -14.74
CA ARG A 182 -24.67 0.07 -15.42
C ARG A 182 -23.58 1.08 -15.73
N CYS A 183 -22.31 0.75 -15.52
CA CYS A 183 -21.22 1.64 -15.91
C CYS A 183 -21.13 1.71 -17.45
N ILE A 184 -21.29 2.90 -18.03
CA ILE A 184 -21.21 3.11 -19.48
C ILE A 184 -20.01 4.00 -19.82
N GLY A 185 -19.18 3.55 -20.76
CA GLY A 185 -18.05 4.33 -21.27
C GLY A 185 -16.88 4.45 -20.29
N ARG A 186 -15.90 5.32 -20.63
CA ARG A 186 -14.62 5.45 -19.92
C ARG A 186 -14.69 6.33 -18.66
N ARG A 187 -15.79 7.07 -18.44
CA ARG A 187 -15.91 8.05 -17.35
C ARG A 187 -16.39 7.46 -16.03
N ASN A 188 -16.82 6.20 -16.04
CA ASN A 188 -17.36 5.51 -14.87
C ASN A 188 -16.30 4.58 -14.28
N VAL A 189 -15.29 5.19 -13.65
CA VAL A 189 -14.22 4.48 -12.94
C VAL A 189 -14.67 4.26 -11.51
N ILE A 190 -14.50 3.03 -11.03
CA ILE A 190 -14.76 2.66 -9.65
C ILE A 190 -13.48 2.88 -8.85
N ARG A 191 -13.60 3.47 -7.66
CA ARG A 191 -12.46 3.77 -6.79
C ARG A 191 -12.56 3.00 -5.48
N ILE A 192 -11.48 2.31 -5.13
CA ILE A 192 -11.29 1.68 -3.82
C ILE A 192 -10.16 2.41 -3.13
N ILE A 193 -10.44 3.05 -1.99
CA ILE A 193 -9.43 3.76 -1.22
C ILE A 193 -8.84 2.79 -0.20
N ALA A 194 -7.53 2.57 -0.26
CA ALA A 194 -6.89 1.54 0.53
C ALA A 194 -5.42 1.86 0.84
N ASP A 195 -4.90 1.20 1.87
CA ASP A 195 -3.47 1.08 2.11
C ASP A 195 -2.86 0.12 1.08
N ILE A 196 -1.71 0.49 0.53
CA ILE A 196 -0.98 -0.32 -0.44
C ILE A 196 -0.09 -1.35 0.28
N HIS A 197 -0.03 -2.56 -0.25
CA HIS A 197 0.89 -3.59 0.23
C HIS A 197 2.35 -3.17 -0.06
N GLU A 198 3.30 -3.67 0.74
CA GLU A 198 4.75 -3.37 0.59
C GLU A 198 5.31 -3.70 -0.80
N SER A 199 4.63 -4.56 -1.56
CA SER A 199 4.98 -4.87 -2.95
C SER A 199 4.64 -3.76 -3.95
N GLY A 200 3.81 -2.79 -3.57
CA GLY A 200 3.30 -1.75 -4.47
C GLY A 200 2.20 -2.21 -5.44
N GLU A 201 1.82 -3.51 -5.43
CA GLU A 201 0.86 -4.05 -6.41
C GLU A 201 -0.49 -4.48 -5.81
N ALA A 202 -0.55 -4.79 -4.51
CA ALA A 202 -1.76 -5.32 -3.87
C ALA A 202 -2.36 -4.34 -2.85
N ILE A 203 -3.63 -4.57 -2.53
CA ILE A 203 -4.32 -3.89 -1.44
C ILE A 203 -3.92 -4.59 -0.13
N GLN A 204 -3.53 -3.81 0.88
CA GLN A 204 -3.28 -4.30 2.24
C GLN A 204 -4.54 -4.21 3.09
N ASN A 205 -5.21 -3.06 3.06
CA ASN A 205 -6.34 -2.75 3.94
C ASN A 205 -7.26 -1.72 3.28
N VAL A 206 -8.55 -2.01 3.20
CA VAL A 206 -9.52 -1.07 2.60
C VAL A 206 -9.91 -0.01 3.63
N LEU A 207 -9.80 1.26 3.23
CA LEU A 207 -10.19 2.41 4.04
C LEU A 207 -11.60 2.86 3.69
N ASP A 208 -11.90 2.98 2.40
CA ASP A 208 -13.20 3.44 1.90
C ASP A 208 -13.46 2.95 0.46
N THR A 209 -14.71 3.05 -0.02
CA THR A 209 -15.12 2.58 -1.35
C THR A 209 -16.09 3.57 -1.99
N GLN A 210 -15.87 3.88 -3.27
CA GLN A 210 -16.73 4.78 -4.05
C GLN A 210 -17.19 4.08 -5.33
N ILE A 211 -18.40 3.51 -5.27
CA ILE A 211 -18.93 2.61 -6.29
C ILE A 211 -20.30 3.11 -6.78
N PHE A 212 -20.26 3.96 -7.81
CA PHE A 212 -21.43 4.64 -8.36
C PHE A 212 -22.24 3.83 -9.39
N CYS A 213 -21.66 2.75 -9.91
CA CYS A 213 -22.23 1.93 -10.96
C CYS A 213 -21.82 0.46 -10.81
N HIS A 214 -22.47 -0.45 -11.55
CA HIS A 214 -22.13 -1.87 -11.56
C HIS A 214 -21.65 -2.36 -12.94
N CYS A 215 -20.90 -3.47 -12.93
CA CYS A 215 -20.43 -4.19 -14.11
C CYS A 215 -21.06 -5.60 -14.11
N ASP A 216 -21.53 -6.06 -15.28
CA ASP A 216 -22.15 -7.39 -15.39
C ASP A 216 -21.13 -8.52 -15.49
N ILE A 217 -20.01 -8.26 -16.18
CA ILE A 217 -19.00 -9.28 -16.52
C ILE A 217 -17.90 -9.34 -15.45
N GLY A 218 -17.46 -8.18 -14.97
CA GLY A 218 -16.37 -8.08 -14.00
C GLY A 218 -15.61 -6.77 -14.12
N PHE A 219 -14.51 -6.69 -13.37
CA PHE A 219 -13.70 -5.49 -13.22
C PHE A 219 -12.27 -5.75 -13.69
N ARG A 220 -11.63 -4.72 -14.23
CA ARG A 220 -10.20 -4.69 -14.53
C ARG A 220 -9.60 -3.48 -13.87
N ARG A 221 -8.53 -3.67 -13.09
CA ARG A 221 -7.74 -2.59 -12.53
C ARG A 221 -7.03 -1.84 -13.66
N ILE A 222 -7.16 -0.52 -13.68
CA ILE A 222 -6.56 0.34 -14.71
C ILE A 222 -5.44 1.24 -14.16
N GLY A 223 -5.31 1.37 -12.84
CA GLY A 223 -4.27 2.17 -12.22
C GLY A 223 -4.40 2.27 -10.71
N ILE A 224 -3.41 2.89 -10.11
CA ILE A 224 -3.33 3.24 -8.69
C ILE A 224 -2.87 4.69 -8.64
N GLU A 225 -3.58 5.54 -7.90
CA GLU A 225 -3.22 6.96 -7.72
C GLU A 225 -3.14 7.30 -6.22
N PRO A 226 -2.23 8.20 -5.78
CA PRO A 226 -2.23 8.69 -4.41
C PRO A 226 -3.58 9.33 -4.03
N TRP A 227 -4.06 9.10 -2.82
CA TRP A 227 -5.34 9.60 -2.32
C TRP A 227 -5.22 10.15 -0.89
N GLY A 228 -5.22 11.48 -0.77
CA GLY A 228 -5.01 12.15 0.51
C GLY A 228 -3.59 11.93 1.05
N ASP A 229 -3.45 11.97 2.37
CA ASP A 229 -2.12 11.95 3.01
C ASP A 229 -1.51 10.55 3.11
N ASN A 230 -2.32 9.49 3.28
CA ASN A 230 -1.82 8.13 3.57
C ASN A 230 -2.54 7.00 2.80
N GLY A 231 -3.39 7.32 1.82
CA GLY A 231 -4.17 6.32 1.07
C GLY A 231 -3.80 6.26 -0.40
N TYR A 232 -4.23 5.19 -1.08
CA TYR A 232 -4.19 5.06 -2.53
C TYR A 232 -5.58 4.73 -3.07
N ALA A 233 -5.94 5.35 -4.18
CA ALA A 233 -7.14 5.01 -4.93
C ALA A 233 -6.79 3.98 -6.01
N PHE A 234 -7.31 2.77 -5.83
CA PHE A 234 -7.25 1.71 -6.83
C PHE A 234 -8.41 1.90 -7.81
N LEU A 235 -8.06 2.10 -9.07
CA LEU A 235 -8.99 2.44 -10.14
C LEU A 235 -9.40 1.19 -10.90
N TYR A 236 -10.71 0.95 -10.99
CA TYR A 236 -11.29 -0.18 -11.70
C TYR A 236 -12.25 0.25 -12.81
N GLN A 237 -12.23 -0.49 -13.92
CA GLN A 237 -13.14 -0.30 -15.04
C GLN A 237 -13.88 -1.61 -15.34
N CYS A 238 -15.11 -1.55 -15.85
CA CYS A 238 -15.79 -2.74 -16.34
C CYS A 238 -15.06 -3.37 -17.53
N ILE A 239 -15.07 -4.70 -17.55
CA ILE A 239 -14.74 -5.49 -18.73
C ILE A 239 -15.94 -5.39 -19.70
N GLN A 240 -15.65 -5.15 -20.98
CA GLN A 240 -16.65 -5.05 -22.06
C GLN A 240 -16.74 -6.35 -22.85
#